data_AF-A0A501XSL8-F1
#
_entry.id   AF-A0A501XSL8-F1
#
_cell.length_a   1.000
_cell.length_b   1.000
_cell.length_c   1.000
_cell.angle_alpha   90.00
_cell.angle_beta   90.00
_cell.angle_gamma   90.00
#
_symmetry.space_group_name_H-M   'P 1'
#
loop_
_entity.id
_entity.type
_entity.pdbx_description
1 polymer ?
#
loop_
_entity_poly.entity_id
_entity_poly.type
_entity_poly.pdbx_seq_one_letter_code
_entity_poly.pdbx_strand_id
1 'polypeptide(L)'
;MKGTKPKTSKVPQIIVDMMSDHFLEAGQYLRDAQENHPEDFRSVAKQLKIGTRKAYNLAQISRTFDELGIPMEQLRRIGWTKLALLASYVDADNINALLAKAAASTAHELKMYLHEKEFDPEGRTVVLHLDSDQYAVFKKALQKSGAIPHSKGLLNKEVALTELLNLIVSNEITI
;
A
#
# COMPACT_ATOMS: atom_id res chain seq x y z
N MET A 1 -21.48 -17.56 -41.03
CA MET A 1 -21.33 -18.18 -39.69
C MET A 1 -21.15 -17.06 -38.67
N LYS A 2 -22.11 -16.87 -37.76
CA LYS A 2 -22.01 -15.85 -36.70
C LYS A 2 -21.07 -16.40 -35.63
N GLY A 3 -19.90 -15.78 -35.47
CA GLY A 3 -18.96 -16.11 -34.41
C GLY A 3 -19.61 -15.86 -33.06
N THR A 4 -19.85 -16.93 -32.31
CA THR A 4 -20.26 -16.90 -30.92
C THR A 4 -19.13 -16.25 -30.12
N LYS A 5 -19.34 -15.03 -29.65
CA LYS A 5 -18.41 -14.36 -28.72
C LYS A 5 -18.23 -15.28 -27.49
N PRO A 6 -17.00 -15.45 -26.97
CA PRO A 6 -16.79 -16.23 -25.76
C PRO A 6 -17.60 -15.61 -24.62
N LYS A 7 -18.17 -16.46 -23.76
CA LYS A 7 -18.92 -16.05 -22.57
C LYS A 7 -17.95 -15.26 -21.70
N THR A 8 -18.00 -13.93 -21.77
CA THR A 8 -17.32 -13.04 -20.83
C THR A 8 -17.73 -13.47 -19.43
N SER A 9 -16.78 -13.86 -18.58
CA SER A 9 -17.02 -14.18 -17.18
C SER A 9 -17.75 -12.99 -16.54
N LYS A 10 -19.06 -13.12 -16.31
CA LYS A 10 -19.87 -12.03 -15.76
C LYS A 10 -19.70 -12.03 -14.25
N VAL A 11 -19.10 -10.98 -13.72
CA VAL A 11 -19.01 -10.80 -12.27
C VAL A 11 -20.42 -10.54 -11.72
N PRO A 12 -20.85 -11.24 -10.65
CA PRO A 12 -22.13 -10.98 -9.99
C PRO A 12 -22.29 -9.51 -9.58
N GLN A 13 -23.47 -8.94 -9.82
CA GLN A 13 -23.74 -7.52 -9.56
C GLN A 13 -23.54 -7.13 -8.08
N ILE A 14 -23.84 -8.03 -7.14
CA ILE A 14 -23.62 -7.80 -5.71
C ILE A 14 -22.15 -7.53 -5.36
N ILE A 15 -21.20 -8.19 -6.05
CA ILE A 15 -19.77 -7.97 -5.87
C ILE A 15 -19.35 -6.62 -6.43
N VAL A 16 -20.00 -6.17 -7.51
CA VAL A 16 -19.76 -4.85 -8.10
C VAL A 16 -20.26 -3.75 -7.16
N ASP A 17 -21.46 -3.91 -6.61
CA ASP A 17 -22.11 -2.88 -5.78
C ASP A 17 -21.49 -2.78 -4.38
N MET A 18 -20.99 -3.89 -3.84
CA MET A 18 -20.37 -4.00 -2.51
C MET A 18 -18.90 -4.44 -2.60
N MET A 19 -18.16 -3.94 -3.59
CA MET A 19 -16.77 -4.35 -3.87
C MET A 19 -15.84 -4.22 -2.65
N SER A 20 -16.05 -3.21 -1.81
CA SER A 20 -15.26 -3.02 -0.60
C SER A 20 -15.42 -4.17 0.40
N ASP A 21 -16.62 -4.74 0.51
CA ASP A 21 -16.94 -5.83 1.44
C ASP A 21 -16.64 -7.21 0.81
N HIS A 22 -16.75 -7.31 -0.51
CA HIS A 22 -16.51 -8.53 -1.31
C HIS A 22 -15.19 -8.51 -2.08
N PHE A 23 -14.16 -7.85 -1.54
CA PHE A 23 -12.89 -7.69 -2.26
C PHE A 23 -12.15 -9.03 -2.46
N LEU A 24 -12.40 -10.02 -1.61
CA LEU A 24 -11.80 -11.36 -1.71
C LEU A 24 -12.41 -12.12 -2.88
N GLU A 25 -13.74 -12.12 -2.97
CA GLU A 25 -14.48 -12.72 -4.09
C GLU A 25 -14.12 -12.02 -5.41
N ALA A 26 -14.04 -10.68 -5.41
CA ALA A 26 -13.53 -9.92 -6.55
C ALA A 26 -12.10 -10.34 -6.94
N GLY A 27 -11.24 -10.60 -5.95
CA GLY A 27 -9.89 -11.14 -6.15
C GLY A 27 -9.89 -12.51 -6.82
N GLN A 28 -10.81 -13.40 -6.46
CA GLN A 28 -10.96 -14.71 -7.11
C GLN A 28 -11.35 -14.60 -8.58
N TYR A 29 -12.32 -13.75 -8.92
CA TYR A 29 -12.69 -13.50 -10.32
C TYR A 29 -11.53 -12.91 -11.13
N LEU A 30 -10.72 -12.05 -10.52
CA LEU A 30 -9.55 -11.46 -11.17
C LEU A 30 -8.43 -12.48 -11.34
N ARG A 31 -8.22 -13.36 -10.35
CA ARG A 31 -7.26 -14.47 -10.42
C ARG A 31 -7.66 -15.45 -11.52
N ASP A 32 -8.93 -15.87 -11.55
CA ASP A 32 -9.48 -16.76 -12.57
C ASP A 32 -9.33 -16.16 -13.97
N ALA A 33 -9.68 -14.89 -14.14
CA ALA A 33 -9.46 -14.18 -15.40
C ALA A 33 -7.96 -14.13 -15.75
N GLN A 34 -7.06 -13.90 -14.80
CA GLN A 34 -5.63 -13.88 -15.07
C GLN A 34 -5.08 -15.24 -15.51
N GLU A 35 -5.58 -16.33 -14.93
CA GLU A 35 -5.09 -17.70 -15.16
C GLU A 35 -5.71 -18.35 -16.40
N ASN A 36 -7.01 -18.14 -16.64
CA ASN A 36 -7.77 -18.84 -17.67
C ASN A 36 -8.16 -17.96 -18.87
N HIS A 37 -8.29 -16.64 -18.69
CA HIS A 37 -8.79 -15.69 -19.70
C HIS A 37 -8.06 -14.33 -19.64
N PRO A 38 -6.72 -14.28 -19.80
CA PRO A 38 -5.91 -13.09 -19.50
C PRO A 38 -6.33 -11.85 -20.32
N GLU A 39 -6.87 -12.05 -21.52
CA GLU A 39 -7.46 -11.01 -22.35
C GLU A 39 -8.65 -10.29 -21.69
N ASP A 40 -9.39 -11.00 -20.84
CA ASP A 40 -10.58 -10.50 -20.17
C ASP A 40 -10.26 -9.76 -18.87
N PHE A 41 -9.04 -9.89 -18.32
CA PHE A 41 -8.65 -9.32 -17.02
C PHE A 41 -8.98 -7.82 -16.90
N ARG A 42 -8.64 -7.04 -17.93
CA ARG A 42 -8.93 -5.59 -17.95
C ARG A 42 -10.43 -5.31 -18.01
N SER A 43 -11.19 -6.17 -18.69
CA SER A 43 -12.65 -6.05 -18.77
C SER A 43 -13.30 -6.36 -17.42
N VAL A 44 -12.81 -7.36 -16.69
CA VAL A 44 -13.27 -7.73 -15.35
C VAL A 44 -12.96 -6.60 -14.36
N ALA A 45 -11.74 -6.05 -14.38
CA ALA A 45 -11.38 -4.89 -13.56
C ALA A 45 -12.30 -3.67 -13.83
N LYS A 46 -12.65 -3.44 -15.10
CA LYS A 46 -13.58 -2.38 -15.50
C LYS A 46 -15.01 -2.64 -14.99
N GLN A 47 -15.50 -3.88 -15.07
CA GLN A 47 -16.81 -4.26 -14.51
C GLN A 47 -16.88 -4.03 -13.00
N LEU A 48 -15.79 -4.35 -12.29
CA LEU A 48 -15.62 -4.10 -10.85
C LEU A 48 -15.41 -2.60 -10.51
N LYS A 49 -15.34 -1.71 -11.49
CA LYS A 49 -15.08 -0.26 -11.33
C LYS A 49 -13.80 0.04 -10.54
N ILE A 50 -12.76 -0.77 -10.70
CA ILE A 50 -11.45 -0.57 -10.03
C ILE A 50 -10.33 -0.30 -11.04
N GLY A 51 -9.32 0.44 -10.60
CA GLY A 51 -8.11 0.66 -11.40
C GLY A 51 -7.25 -0.60 -11.51
N THR A 52 -6.48 -0.71 -12.59
CA THR A 52 -5.63 -1.85 -12.93
C THR A 52 -4.68 -2.27 -11.80
N ARG A 53 -4.06 -1.31 -11.09
CA ARG A 53 -3.17 -1.60 -9.96
C ARG A 53 -3.90 -2.35 -8.84
N LYS A 54 -5.11 -1.90 -8.49
CA LYS A 54 -5.91 -2.57 -7.47
C LYS A 54 -6.33 -3.96 -7.92
N ALA A 55 -6.68 -4.12 -9.19
CA ALA A 55 -7.06 -5.42 -9.74
C ALA A 55 -5.93 -6.47 -9.60
N TYR A 56 -4.69 -6.12 -9.96
CA TYR A 56 -3.54 -7.01 -9.77
C TYR A 56 -3.29 -7.34 -8.30
N ASN A 57 -3.38 -6.36 -7.40
CA ASN A 57 -3.25 -6.61 -5.96
C ASN A 57 -4.31 -7.58 -5.45
N LEU A 58 -5.57 -7.44 -5.86
CA LEU A 58 -6.65 -8.34 -5.44
C LEU A 58 -6.47 -9.77 -5.95
N ALA A 59 -6.02 -9.94 -7.20
CA ALA A 59 -5.67 -11.25 -7.75
C ALA A 59 -4.50 -11.88 -6.97
N GLN A 60 -3.47 -11.10 -6.65
CA GLN A 60 -2.33 -11.56 -5.85
C GLN A 60 -2.76 -11.96 -4.43
N ILE A 61 -3.63 -11.16 -3.78
CA ILE A 61 -4.18 -11.50 -2.46
C ILE A 61 -4.90 -12.85 -2.53
N SER A 62 -5.83 -13.05 -3.46
CA SER A 62 -6.54 -14.32 -3.58
C SER A 62 -5.56 -15.48 -3.74
N ARG A 63 -4.62 -15.39 -4.69
CA ARG A 63 -3.61 -16.45 -4.90
C ARG A 63 -2.84 -16.78 -3.63
N THR A 64 -2.25 -15.76 -3.01
CA THR A 64 -1.31 -15.92 -1.90
C THR A 64 -1.99 -16.53 -0.68
N PHE A 65 -3.14 -15.99 -0.27
CA PHE A 65 -3.78 -16.44 0.97
C PHE A 65 -4.62 -17.71 0.79
N ASP A 66 -5.11 -18.00 -0.43
CA ASP A 66 -5.75 -19.29 -0.74
C ASP A 66 -4.70 -20.42 -0.67
N GLU A 67 -3.50 -20.21 -1.24
CA GLU A 67 -2.39 -21.18 -1.18
C GLU A 67 -1.90 -21.45 0.24
N LEU A 68 -1.95 -20.44 1.12
CA LEU A 68 -1.62 -20.54 2.54
C LEU A 68 -2.78 -21.08 3.40
N GLY A 69 -3.94 -21.38 2.81
CA GLY A 69 -5.09 -21.96 3.50
C GLY A 69 -5.75 -21.04 4.53
N ILE A 70 -5.62 -19.71 4.37
CA ILE A 70 -6.15 -18.75 5.34
C ILE A 70 -7.65 -18.50 5.10
N PRO A 71 -8.51 -18.64 6.12
CA PRO A 71 -9.95 -18.40 5.95
C PRO A 71 -10.27 -16.96 5.53
N MET A 72 -11.17 -16.80 4.55
CA MET A 72 -11.60 -15.50 4.04
C MET A 72 -12.11 -14.54 5.12
N GLU A 73 -12.83 -15.06 6.12
CA GLU A 73 -13.36 -14.25 7.23
C GLU A 73 -12.25 -13.54 8.02
N GLN A 74 -11.09 -14.17 8.19
CA GLN A 74 -9.94 -13.56 8.85
C GLN A 74 -9.34 -12.44 7.99
N LEU A 75 -9.20 -12.69 6.68
CA LEU A 75 -8.68 -11.72 5.71
C LEU A 75 -9.58 -10.49 5.60
N ARG A 76 -10.91 -10.69 5.60
CA ARG A 76 -11.90 -9.62 5.47
C ARG A 76 -11.77 -8.57 6.57
N ARG A 77 -11.50 -8.99 7.81
CA ARG A 77 -11.30 -8.09 8.97
C ARG A 77 -10.05 -7.21 8.84
N ILE A 78 -9.03 -7.68 8.13
CA ILE A 78 -7.78 -6.93 7.92
C ILE A 78 -7.94 -5.91 6.79
N GLY A 79 -8.68 -6.27 5.76
CA GLY A 79 -8.95 -5.41 4.61
C GLY A 79 -7.85 -5.42 3.55
N TRP A 80 -8.27 -5.19 2.30
CA TRP A 80 -7.42 -5.39 1.11
C TRP A 80 -6.12 -4.58 1.11
N THR A 81 -6.10 -3.36 1.67
CA THR A 81 -4.91 -2.51 1.64
C THR A 81 -3.76 -3.11 2.44
N LYS A 82 -4.04 -3.64 3.64
CA LYS A 82 -3.04 -4.28 4.49
C LYS A 82 -2.63 -5.63 3.92
N LEU A 83 -3.58 -6.40 3.39
CA LEU A 83 -3.28 -7.67 2.73
C LEU A 83 -2.42 -7.50 1.47
N ALA A 84 -2.65 -6.44 0.70
CA ALA A 84 -1.82 -6.13 -0.48
C ALA A 84 -0.37 -5.78 -0.09
N LEU A 85 -0.14 -5.20 1.08
CA LEU A 85 1.21 -4.98 1.60
C LEU A 85 1.86 -6.31 1.99
N LEU A 86 1.11 -7.20 2.64
CA LEU A 86 1.61 -8.50 3.11
C LEU A 86 1.86 -9.52 2.01
N ALA A 87 1.09 -9.49 0.92
CA ALA A 87 1.08 -10.55 -0.11
C ALA A 87 2.43 -10.82 -0.79
N SER A 88 3.41 -9.92 -0.65
CA SER A 88 4.78 -10.11 -1.17
C SER A 88 5.80 -10.56 -0.11
N TYR A 89 5.40 -10.68 1.15
CA TYR A 89 6.28 -11.02 2.29
C TYR A 89 5.84 -12.27 3.05
N VAL A 90 4.58 -12.68 2.88
CA VAL A 90 4.03 -13.82 3.63
C VAL A 90 4.48 -15.16 3.07
N ASP A 91 4.74 -16.10 3.97
CA ASP A 91 4.99 -17.51 3.71
C ASP A 91 4.33 -18.37 4.80
N ALA A 92 4.45 -19.70 4.71
CA ALA A 92 3.84 -20.62 5.67
C ALA A 92 4.39 -20.45 7.10
N ASP A 93 5.61 -19.95 7.26
CA ASP A 93 6.27 -19.83 8.57
C ASP A 93 5.88 -18.53 9.29
N ASN A 94 5.66 -17.45 8.53
CA ASN A 94 5.49 -16.11 9.07
C ASN A 94 4.04 -15.58 9.02
N ILE A 95 3.13 -16.27 8.30
CA ILE A 95 1.79 -15.78 7.99
C ILE A 95 0.99 -15.39 9.23
N ASN A 96 1.00 -16.22 10.27
CA ASN A 96 0.22 -15.97 11.49
C ASN A 96 0.70 -14.69 12.21
N ALA A 97 2.02 -14.50 12.30
CA ALA A 97 2.61 -13.32 12.94
C ALA A 97 2.30 -12.04 12.13
N LEU A 98 2.41 -12.10 10.80
CA LEU A 98 2.13 -10.96 9.94
C LEU A 98 0.64 -10.57 9.90
N LEU A 99 -0.27 -11.55 9.91
CA LEU A 99 -1.70 -11.28 10.03
C LEU A 99 -2.05 -10.66 11.39
N ALA A 100 -1.47 -11.14 12.48
CA ALA A 100 -1.65 -10.56 13.80
C ALA A 100 -1.14 -9.10 13.84
N LYS A 101 0.05 -8.84 13.28
CA LYS A 101 0.59 -7.48 13.18
C LYS A 101 -0.33 -6.58 12.35
N ALA A 102 -0.79 -7.05 11.20
CA ALA A 102 -1.71 -6.29 10.36
C ALA A 102 -3.07 -6.03 11.03
N ALA A 103 -3.57 -6.93 11.88
CA ALA A 103 -4.78 -6.68 12.65
C ALA A 103 -4.59 -5.55 13.68
N ALA A 104 -3.39 -5.46 14.28
CA ALA A 104 -3.07 -4.51 15.33
C ALA A 104 -2.55 -3.14 14.84
N SER A 105 -2.30 -2.96 13.53
CA SER A 105 -1.67 -1.76 13.01
C SER A 105 -2.49 -1.07 11.91
N THR A 106 -2.19 0.20 11.68
CA THR A 106 -2.62 0.90 10.46
C THR A 106 -1.85 0.37 9.26
N ALA A 107 -2.33 0.65 8.04
CA ALA A 107 -1.63 0.28 6.81
C ALA A 107 -0.28 1.01 6.67
N HIS A 108 -0.17 2.22 7.22
CA HIS A 108 1.07 2.98 7.21
C HIS A 108 2.12 2.35 8.13
N GLU A 109 1.75 2.06 9.39
CA GLU A 109 2.61 1.36 10.35
C GLU A 109 3.06 0.00 9.82
N LEU A 110 2.14 -0.76 9.21
CA LEU A 110 2.47 -2.04 8.60
C LEU A 110 3.48 -1.89 7.47
N LYS A 111 3.30 -0.88 6.61
CA LYS A 111 4.23 -0.60 5.52
C LYS A 111 5.63 -0.26 6.06
N MET A 112 5.72 0.51 7.13
CA MET A 112 7.00 0.84 7.77
C MET A 112 7.67 -0.39 8.38
N TYR A 113 6.91 -1.19 9.14
CA TYR A 113 7.39 -2.45 9.71
C TYR A 113 7.95 -3.43 8.67
N LEU A 114 7.36 -3.48 7.47
CA LEU A 114 7.85 -4.34 6.38
C LEU A 114 9.07 -3.77 5.67
N HIS A 115 9.26 -2.45 5.65
CA HIS A 115 10.34 -1.78 4.94
C HIS A 115 11.62 -1.70 5.77
N GLU A 116 11.50 -1.53 7.08
CA GLU A 116 12.62 -1.30 8.00
C GLU A 116 12.39 -2.11 9.27
N LYS A 117 13.41 -2.84 9.72
CA LYS A 117 13.37 -3.65 10.95
C LYS A 117 13.17 -2.82 12.24
N GLU A 118 13.10 -1.50 12.14
CA GLU A 118 12.94 -0.58 13.28
C GLU A 118 11.74 0.35 13.02
N PHE A 119 10.61 -0.04 13.60
CA PHE A 119 9.44 0.83 13.75
C PHE A 119 9.55 1.55 15.10
N ASP A 120 9.63 2.88 15.08
CA ASP A 120 9.49 3.70 16.29
C ASP A 120 8.00 3.98 16.56
N PRO A 121 7.36 3.31 17.53
CA PRO A 121 5.95 3.52 17.86
C PRO A 121 5.64 4.94 18.37
N GLU A 122 6.65 5.66 18.86
CA GLU A 122 6.51 7.03 19.34
C GLU A 122 6.76 8.07 18.23
N GLY A 123 7.25 7.62 17.06
CA GLY A 123 7.46 8.46 15.90
C GLY A 123 6.19 9.19 15.48
N ARG A 124 6.30 10.51 15.24
CA ARG A 124 5.21 11.36 14.76
C ARG A 124 5.53 11.90 13.37
N THR A 125 4.54 11.87 12.47
CA THR A 125 4.64 12.52 11.16
C THR A 125 4.12 13.95 11.26
N VAL A 126 4.89 14.91 10.77
CA VAL A 126 4.49 16.32 10.67
C VAL A 126 4.20 16.65 9.21
N VAL A 127 3.04 17.27 8.95
CA VAL A 127 2.66 17.80 7.64
C VAL A 127 2.70 19.32 7.70
N LEU A 128 3.43 19.94 6.77
CA LEU A 128 3.56 21.39 6.67
C LEU A 128 2.98 21.87 5.34
N HIS A 129 2.14 22.90 5.39
CA HIS A 129 1.70 23.65 4.22
C HIS A 129 2.53 24.92 4.11
N LEU A 130 3.41 24.96 3.11
CA LEU A 130 4.30 26.07 2.84
C LEU A 130 3.90 26.75 1.53
N ASP A 131 3.91 28.08 1.51
CA ASP A 131 3.84 28.82 0.25
C ASP A 131 5.16 28.69 -0.55
N SER A 132 5.20 29.30 -1.74
CA SER A 132 6.37 29.21 -2.63
C SER A 132 7.65 29.74 -2.01
N ASP A 133 7.55 30.82 -1.24
CA ASP A 133 8.71 31.53 -0.69
C ASP A 133 9.22 30.79 0.55
N GLN A 134 8.31 30.35 1.41
CA GLN A 134 8.59 29.47 2.54
C GLN A 134 9.23 28.16 2.08
N TYR A 135 8.69 27.54 1.02
CA TYR A 135 9.26 26.31 0.49
C TYR A 135 10.66 26.52 -0.12
N ALA A 136 10.91 27.66 -0.76
CA ALA A 136 12.23 27.98 -1.30
C ALA A 136 13.29 28.10 -0.18
N VAL A 137 12.94 28.78 0.93
CA VAL A 137 13.82 28.88 2.11
C VAL A 137 14.03 27.50 2.74
N PHE A 138 12.95 26.75 2.98
CA PHE A 138 12.99 25.40 3.54
C PHE A 138 13.90 24.47 2.73
N LYS A 139 13.70 24.43 1.40
CA LYS A 139 14.52 23.61 0.50
C LYS A 139 16.00 23.97 0.59
N LYS A 140 16.34 25.26 0.57
CA LYS A 140 17.73 25.73 0.64
C LYS A 140 18.38 25.38 1.98
N ALA A 141 17.65 25.49 3.09
CA ALA A 141 18.14 25.13 4.41
C ALA A 141 18.45 23.63 4.52
N LEU A 142 17.52 22.77 4.06
CA LEU A 142 17.74 21.32 4.06
C LEU A 142 18.91 20.91 3.15
N GLN A 143 19.04 21.53 1.98
CA GLN A 143 20.16 21.23 1.08
C GLN A 143 21.53 21.57 1.68
N LYS A 144 21.62 22.68 2.43
CA LYS A 144 22.82 23.02 3.20
C LYS A 144 23.15 22.02 4.29
N SER A 145 22.16 21.26 4.74
CA SER A 145 22.24 20.29 5.84
C SER A 145 22.18 18.85 5.32
N GLY A 146 22.65 18.62 4.09
CA GLY A 146 22.84 17.28 3.54
C GLY A 146 21.66 16.69 2.76
N ALA A 147 20.53 17.39 2.62
CA ALA A 147 19.45 16.92 1.76
C ALA A 147 19.84 17.03 0.27
N ILE A 148 19.52 15.99 -0.51
CA ILE A 148 19.95 15.90 -1.91
C ILE A 148 18.76 16.17 -2.84
N PRO A 149 18.85 17.08 -3.82
CA PRO A 149 17.80 17.24 -4.82
C PRO A 149 17.55 15.95 -5.61
N HIS A 150 16.29 15.52 -5.67
CA HIS A 150 15.88 14.34 -6.44
C HIS A 150 14.50 14.53 -7.07
N SER A 151 14.45 14.47 -8.39
CA SER A 151 13.25 14.76 -9.19
C SER A 151 12.58 16.08 -8.77
N LYS A 152 11.34 16.03 -8.24
CA LYS A 152 10.59 17.21 -7.78
C LYS A 152 10.74 17.49 -6.28
N GLY A 153 11.57 16.72 -5.56
CA GLY A 153 11.71 16.80 -4.10
C GLY A 153 13.16 16.74 -3.61
N LEU A 154 13.32 16.32 -2.35
CA LEU A 154 14.60 16.15 -1.66
C LEU A 154 14.68 14.75 -1.03
N LEU A 155 15.84 14.11 -1.12
CA LEU A 155 16.20 12.93 -0.33
C LEU A 155 16.85 13.36 0.99
N ASN A 156 16.82 12.49 2.00
CA ASN A 156 17.41 12.70 3.33
C ASN A 156 16.86 13.94 4.08
N LYS A 157 15.62 14.34 3.78
CA LYS A 157 15.00 15.55 4.34
C LYS A 157 14.78 15.45 5.85
N GLU A 158 14.41 14.28 6.38
CA GLU A 158 14.19 14.05 7.81
C GLU A 158 15.49 14.17 8.60
N VAL A 159 16.57 13.57 8.08
CA VAL A 159 17.91 13.66 8.68
C VAL A 159 18.40 15.10 8.66
N ALA A 160 18.34 15.77 7.50
CA ALA A 160 18.77 17.16 7.34
C ALA A 160 17.97 18.14 8.22
N LEU A 161 16.66 17.91 8.37
CA LEU A 161 15.82 18.72 9.25
C LEU A 161 16.18 18.51 10.72
N THR A 162 16.43 17.26 11.11
CA THR A 162 16.82 16.91 12.48
C THR A 162 18.16 17.55 12.85
N GLU A 163 19.14 17.53 11.94
CA GLU A 163 20.42 18.21 12.14
C GLU A 163 20.26 19.74 12.33
N LEU A 164 19.42 20.39 11.52
CA LEU A 164 19.11 21.81 11.69
C LEU A 164 18.48 22.11 13.04
N LEU A 165 17.49 21.31 13.45
CA LEU A 165 16.81 21.49 14.73
C LEU A 165 17.77 21.26 15.89
N ASN A 166 18.61 20.22 15.82
CA ASN A 166 19.62 19.93 16.84
C ASN A 166 20.64 21.08 16.97
N LEU A 167 21.05 21.71 15.87
CA LEU A 167 21.95 22.85 15.92
C LEU A 167 21.33 24.05 16.64
N ILE A 168 20.03 24.30 16.44
CA ILE A 168 19.31 25.38 17.14
C ILE A 168 19.15 25.04 18.62
N VAL A 169 18.66 23.84 18.94
CA VAL A 169 18.42 23.40 20.32
C VAL A 169 19.72 23.33 21.13
N SER A 170 20.84 22.92 20.52
CA SER A 170 22.14 22.86 21.20
C SER A 170 22.75 24.25 21.45
N ASN A 171 22.47 25.23 20.59
CA ASN A 171 22.97 26.60 20.74
C ASN A 171 22.20 27.42 21.78
N GLU A 172 20.97 27.01 22.13
CA GLU A 172 20.15 27.68 23.16
C GLU A 172 20.55 27.31 24.61
N ILE A 173 21.41 26.30 24.81
CA ILE A 173 21.85 25.86 26.15
C ILE A 173 23.07 26.67 26.65
N THR A 174 23.60 27.60 25.84
CA THR A 174 24.67 28.52 26.28
C THR A 174 24.08 29.88 26.68
N ILE A 175 23.33 29.93 27.78
CA ILE A 175 23.00 31.17 28.51
C ILE A 175 23.22 30.96 30.00
#